data_AF-A0A949Q915-F1
#
_entry.id   AF-A0A949Q915-F1
#
_cell.length_a   1.000
_cell.length_b   1.000
_cell.length_c   1.000
_cell.angle_alpha   90.00
_cell.angle_beta   90.00
_cell.angle_gamma   90.00
#
_symmetry.space_group_name_H-M   'P 1'
#
loop_
_entity.id
_entity.type
_entity.pdbx_description
1 polymer ?
#
loop_
_entity_poly.entity_id
_entity_poly.type
_entity_poly.pdbx_seq_one_letter_code
_entity_poly.pdbx_strand_id
1 'polypeptide(L)'
;MAETRDLETGKHILRTQAYVQQLALGLQLHPRFANALTPHGIEMLSRSAPLHDIGKVGIPDHILLKQGRLTPAEVAIMRTHAKLGSDAIELAERDID
;
A
#
# COMPACT_ATOMS: atom_id res chain seq x y z
N MET A 1 2.79 -12.07 4.02
CA MET A 1 2.53 -13.02 2.91
C MET A 1 2.94 -12.43 1.55
N ALA A 2 2.60 -11.18 1.22
CA ALA A 2 3.15 -10.49 0.04
C ALA A 2 4.67 -10.20 0.17
N GLU A 3 5.10 -9.72 1.36
CA GLU A 3 6.51 -9.47 1.72
C GLU A 3 7.41 -10.72 1.72
N THR A 4 6.84 -11.92 1.66
CA THR A 4 7.62 -13.16 1.61
C THR A 4 8.06 -13.47 0.17
N ARG A 5 7.31 -12.95 -0.81
CA ARG A 5 7.59 -13.07 -2.25
C ARG A 5 8.26 -11.83 -2.81
N ASP A 6 8.11 -10.67 -2.17
CA ASP A 6 8.79 -9.43 -2.53
C ASP A 6 9.97 -9.15 -1.59
N LEU A 7 11.06 -8.57 -2.08
CA LEU A 7 12.28 -8.28 -1.30
C LEU A 7 12.14 -7.06 -0.36
N GLU A 8 10.91 -6.60 -0.16
CA GLU A 8 10.54 -5.50 0.72
C GLU A 8 10.86 -5.86 2.18
N THR A 9 12.03 -5.41 2.66
CA THR A 9 12.45 -5.65 4.05
C THR A 9 11.50 -4.96 5.04
N GLY A 10 11.33 -5.49 6.26
CA GLY A 10 10.55 -4.82 7.32
C GLY A 10 11.00 -3.39 7.63
N LYS A 11 12.25 -3.02 7.32
CA LYS A 11 12.73 -1.63 7.40
C LYS A 11 12.05 -0.71 6.38
N HIS A 12 11.68 -1.19 5.19
CA HIS A 12 10.89 -0.42 4.22
C HIS A 12 9.57 0.00 4.84
N ILE A 13 8.84 -0.97 5.41
CA ILE A 13 7.49 -0.76 5.94
C ILE A 13 7.50 0.35 6.99
N LEU A 14 8.44 0.28 7.92
CA LEU A 14 8.60 1.29 8.97
C LEU A 14 8.94 2.67 8.39
N ARG A 15 9.79 2.75 7.36
CA ARG A 15 10.12 4.01 6.70
C ARG A 15 8.90 4.61 5.99
N THR A 16 8.17 3.80 5.23
CA THR A 16 6.99 4.27 4.47
C THR A 16 5.90 4.75 5.41
N GLN A 17 5.63 4.01 6.50
CA GLN A 17 4.73 4.47 7.57
C GLN A 17 5.18 5.81 8.16
N ALA A 18 6.46 5.96 8.50
CA ALA A 18 6.99 7.20 9.05
C ALA A 18 6.89 8.38 8.07
N TYR A 19 7.19 8.16 6.79
CA TYR A 19 7.07 9.21 5.76
C TYR A 19 5.63 9.67 5.57
N VAL A 20 4.68 8.72 5.50
CA VAL A 20 3.24 9.04 5.40
C VAL A 20 2.81 9.87 6.61
N GLN A 21 3.21 9.49 7.82
CA GLN A 21 2.87 10.23 9.03
C GLN A 21 3.44 11.66 9.02
N GLN A 22 4.72 11.84 8.66
CA GLN A 22 5.35 13.17 8.64
C GLN A 22 4.74 14.09 7.59
N LEU A 23 4.44 13.57 6.40
CA LEU A 23 3.76 14.34 5.36
C LEU A 23 2.34 14.73 5.79
N ALA A 24 1.61 13.81 6.41
CA ALA A 24 0.26 14.08 6.90
C ALA A 24 0.25 15.14 8.01
N LEU A 25 1.18 15.07 8.97
CA LEU A 25 1.36 16.11 10.00
C LEU A 25 1.71 17.47 9.38
N GLY A 26 2.59 17.49 8.37
CA GLY A 26 2.95 18.74 7.67
C GLY A 26 1.79 19.36 6.90
N LEU A 27 0.81 18.56 6.48
CA LEU A 27 -0.36 19.01 5.72
C LEU A 27 -1.62 19.20 6.59
N GLN A 28 -1.61 18.81 7.87
CA GLN A 28 -2.82 18.75 8.69
C GLN A 28 -3.54 20.10 8.84
N LEU A 29 -2.79 21.20 8.82
CA LEU A 29 -3.35 22.56 8.95
C LEU A 29 -3.72 23.19 7.62
N HIS A 30 -3.41 22.54 6.50
CA HIS A 30 -3.73 23.07 5.18
C HIS A 30 -5.24 22.95 4.93
N PRO A 31 -5.97 24.03 4.57
CA PRO A 31 -7.44 24.02 4.48
C PRO A 31 -8.01 22.93 3.58
N ARG A 32 -7.31 22.58 2.50
CA ARG A 32 -7.69 21.48 1.58
C ARG A 32 -7.74 20.11 2.24
N PHE A 33 -6.97 19.88 3.31
CA PHE A 33 -6.75 18.55 3.88
C PHE A 33 -7.19 18.44 5.35
N ALA A 34 -7.42 19.56 6.04
CA ALA A 34 -7.72 19.60 7.47
C ALA A 34 -8.90 18.71 7.90
N ASN A 35 -9.93 18.58 7.06
CA ASN A 35 -11.08 17.71 7.35
C ASN A 35 -10.73 16.21 7.34
N ALA A 36 -9.78 15.80 6.50
CA ALA A 36 -9.35 14.40 6.38
C ALA A 36 -8.19 14.06 7.31
N LEU A 37 -7.24 14.99 7.48
CA LEU A 37 -6.03 14.82 8.28
C LEU A 37 -6.25 15.25 9.75
N THR A 38 -7.29 14.70 10.37
CA THR A 38 -7.49 14.79 11.83
C THR A 38 -6.47 13.92 12.55
N PRO A 39 -6.24 14.08 13.87
CA PRO A 39 -5.32 13.21 14.61
C PRO A 39 -5.61 11.71 14.41
N HIS A 40 -6.89 11.34 14.44
CA HIS A 40 -7.33 9.98 14.17
C HIS A 40 -7.11 9.58 12.70
N GLY A 41 -7.43 10.46 11.75
CA GLY A 41 -7.20 10.22 10.32
C GLY A 41 -5.73 9.99 9.98
N ILE A 42 -4.81 10.75 10.61
CA ILE A 42 -3.37 10.59 10.45
C ILE A 42 -2.90 9.25 11.04
N GLU A 43 -3.40 8.88 12.22
CA GLU A 43 -3.08 7.58 12.82
C GLU A 43 -3.51 6.45 11.88
N MET A 44 -4.76 6.45 11.45
CA MET A 44 -5.31 5.44 10.53
C MET A 44 -4.51 5.38 9.22
N LEU A 45 -4.28 6.53 8.57
CA LEU A 45 -3.53 6.60 7.32
C LEU A 45 -2.12 6.03 7.46
N SER A 46 -1.41 6.37 8.54
CA SER A 46 -0.06 5.86 8.78
C SER A 46 -0.05 4.37 9.08
N ARG A 47 -1.00 3.86 9.87
CA ARG A 47 -1.12 2.44 10.20
C ARG A 47 -1.56 1.58 9.02
N SER A 48 -2.28 2.15 8.06
CA SER A 48 -2.69 1.47 6.83
C SER A 48 -1.63 1.49 5.74
N ALA A 49 -0.62 2.39 5.79
CA ALA A 49 0.45 2.49 4.79
C ALA A 49 1.17 1.16 4.47
N PRO A 50 1.46 0.27 5.44
CA PRO A 50 2.02 -1.06 5.16
C PRO A 50 1.20 -1.92 4.19
N LEU A 51 -0.12 -1.71 4.12
CA LEU A 51 -1.02 -2.50 3.30
C LEU A 51 -1.00 -2.14 1.82
N HIS A 52 -0.35 -1.03 1.42
CA HIS A 52 -0.41 -0.51 0.06
C HIS A 52 -0.03 -1.53 -1.02
N ASP A 53 0.86 -2.47 -0.69
CA ASP A 53 1.38 -3.48 -1.60
C ASP A 53 0.86 -4.91 -1.31
N ILE A 54 -0.14 -5.08 -0.43
CA ILE A 54 -0.63 -6.41 -0.05
C ILE A 54 -1.12 -7.23 -1.26
N GLY A 55 -1.68 -6.57 -2.27
CA GLY A 55 -2.17 -7.22 -3.49
C GLY A 55 -1.09 -7.76 -4.42
N LYS A 56 0.20 -7.49 -4.16
CA LYS A 56 1.30 -8.11 -4.91
C LYS A 56 1.30 -9.64 -4.83
N VAL A 57 0.66 -10.22 -3.80
CA VAL A 57 0.44 -11.66 -3.68
C VAL A 57 -0.33 -12.24 -4.88
N GLY A 58 -1.17 -11.46 -5.56
CA GLY A 58 -1.89 -11.90 -6.75
C GLY A 58 -1.13 -11.72 -8.06
N ILE A 59 0.09 -11.16 -8.03
CA ILE A 59 0.92 -10.97 -9.23
C ILE A 59 1.71 -12.26 -9.53
N PRO A 60 1.79 -12.71 -10.80
CA PRO A 60 2.59 -13.88 -11.17
C PRO A 60 4.08 -13.69 -10.86
N ASP A 61 4.76 -14.73 -10.35
CA ASP A 61 6.18 -14.67 -9.95
C ASP A 61 7.10 -14.23 -11.08
N HIS A 62 6.88 -14.71 -12.31
CA HIS A 62 7.70 -14.34 -13.46
C HIS A 62 7.61 -12.84 -13.83
N ILE A 63 6.61 -12.13 -13.32
CA ILE A 63 6.44 -10.68 -13.43
C ILE A 63 6.96 -10.00 -12.17
N LEU A 64 6.57 -10.48 -10.98
CA LEU A 64 6.93 -9.89 -9.68
C LEU A 64 8.44 -9.91 -9.43
N LEU A 65 9.10 -11.02 -9.78
CA LEU A 65 10.52 -11.29 -9.48
C LEU A 65 11.46 -10.98 -10.66
N LYS A 66 10.94 -10.41 -11.74
CA LYS A 66 11.72 -10.14 -12.96
C LYS A 66 12.82 -9.12 -12.66
N GLN A 67 14.08 -9.51 -12.90
CA GLN A 67 15.25 -8.65 -12.66
C GLN A 67 15.44 -7.56 -13.74
N GLY A 68 14.86 -7.76 -14.92
CA GLY A 68 14.89 -6.81 -16.05
C GLY A 68 13.65 -5.91 -16.09
N ARG A 69 13.65 -4.95 -17.03
CA ARG A 69 12.49 -4.08 -17.24
C ARG A 69 11.25 -4.90 -17.60
N LEU A 70 10.12 -4.51 -17.02
CA LEU A 70 8.80 -5.00 -17.41
C LEU A 70 8.45 -4.46 -18.80
N THR A 71 7.85 -5.32 -19.62
CA THR A 71 7.20 -4.94 -20.87
C THR A 71 5.92 -4.15 -20.58
N PRO A 72 5.36 -3.40 -21.54
CA PRO A 72 4.09 -2.70 -21.34
C PRO A 72 2.94 -3.60 -20.85
N ALA A 73 2.87 -4.85 -21.34
CA ALA A 73 1.88 -5.82 -20.89
C ALA A 73 2.12 -6.29 -19.45
N GLU A 74 3.38 -6.55 -19.09
CA GLU A 74 3.74 -6.92 -17.71
C GLU A 74 3.51 -5.76 -16.73
N VAL A 75 3.75 -4.50 -17.15
CA VAL A 75 3.41 -3.31 -16.36
C VAL A 75 1.90 -3.23 -16.12
N ALA A 76 1.09 -3.51 -17.15
CA ALA A 76 -0.36 -3.52 -17.00
C ALA A 76 -0.82 -4.55 -15.96
N ILE A 77 -0.22 -5.75 -15.96
CA ILE A 77 -0.47 -6.77 -14.93
C ILE A 77 0.04 -6.31 -13.57
N MET A 78 1.27 -5.81 -13.46
CA MET A 78 1.82 -5.32 -12.19
C MET A 78 0.92 -4.26 -11.55
N ARG A 79 0.32 -3.36 -12.34
CA ARG A 79 -0.61 -2.33 -11.84
C ARG A 79 -1.89 -2.87 -11.22
N THR A 80 -2.26 -4.12 -11.46
CA THR A 80 -3.48 -4.71 -10.85
C THR A 80 -3.32 -5.00 -9.37
N HIS A 81 -2.10 -5.01 -8.81
CA HIS A 81 -1.87 -5.25 -7.38
C HIS A 81 -2.72 -4.34 -6.49
N ALA A 82 -2.91 -3.07 -6.86
CA ALA A 82 -3.70 -2.12 -6.09
C ALA A 82 -5.18 -2.55 -6.01
N LYS A 83 -5.76 -2.98 -7.14
CA LYS A 83 -7.15 -3.47 -7.16
C LYS A 83 -7.29 -4.78 -6.39
N LEU A 84 -6.36 -5.72 -6.59
CA LEU A 84 -6.34 -6.99 -5.86
C LEU A 84 -6.22 -6.79 -4.34
N GLY A 85 -5.43 -5.80 -3.90
CA GLY A 85 -5.33 -5.41 -2.50
C GLY A 85 -6.64 -4.84 -1.96
N SER A 86 -7.28 -3.95 -2.71
CA SER A 86 -8.60 -3.39 -2.38
C SER A 86 -9.65 -4.49 -2.23
N ASP A 87 -9.72 -5.42 -3.19
CA ASP A 87 -10.70 -6.52 -3.20
C ASP A 87 -10.51 -7.44 -1.98
N ALA A 88 -9.26 -7.70 -1.61
CA ALA A 88 -8.95 -8.51 -0.43
C ALA A 88 -9.37 -7.82 0.88
N ILE A 89 -9.19 -6.51 0.99
CA ILE A 89 -9.63 -5.73 2.17
C ILE A 89 -11.15 -5.70 2.25
N GLU A 90 -11.84 -5.40 1.14
CA GLU A 90 -13.32 -5.39 1.08
C GLU A 90 -13.93 -6.77 1.41
N LEU A 91 -13.25 -7.86 1.06
CA LEU A 91 -13.67 -9.20 1.45
C LEU A 91 -13.50 -9.41 2.96
N ALA A 92 -12.34 -9.06 3.51
CA ALA A 92 -12.07 -9.19 4.93
C ALA A 92 -13.01 -8.36 5.81
N GLU A 93 -13.42 -7.17 5.36
CA GLU A 93 -14.41 -6.35 6.05
C GLU A 93 -15.78 -7.04 6.12
N ARG A 94 -16.23 -7.67 5.03
CA ARG A 94 -17.50 -8.42 4.99
C ARG A 94 -17.52 -9.67 5.87
N ASP A 95 -16.37 -10.30 6.07
CA ASP A 95 -16.26 -11.50 6.92
C ASP A 95 -16.30 -11.19 8.43
N ILE A 96 -16.21 -9.92 8.81
CA ILE A 96 -16.27 -9.44 10.20
C ILE A 96 -17.70 -9.08 10.63
N ASP A 97 -18.60 -8.85 9.67
CA ASP A 97 -20.04 -8.61 9.86
C ASP A 97 -20.85 -9.92 9.99
#